data_AF-A0A6A3BWX1-F1
#
_entry.id   AF-A0A6A3BWX1-F1
#
_cell.length_a   1.000
_cell.length_b   1.000
_cell.length_c   1.000
_cell.angle_alpha   90.00
_cell.angle_beta   90.00
_cell.angle_gamma   90.00
#
_symmetry.space_group_name_H-M   'P 1'
#
loop_
_entity.id
_entity.type
_entity.pdbx_description
1 polymer ?
#
loop_
_entity_poly.entity_id
_entity_poly.type
_entity_poly.pdbx_seq_one_letter_code
_entity_poly.pdbx_strand_id
1 'polypeptide(L)'
;MCFPASTLGYAKGVAAGMAPKAILAAYKVCWNVGCFDSDILAAFDAAVADGVDVISLSVGGVVGPYHLDAIAIGAFSAADMGIFVSASAGNGGPGGLTVTNVAPWVATIGAGTIDRDFPAEVKLGNGKVLPGVSTMGRLYFGGINSRAAKGEVVKKAGGIGMILANGAFDGEGLVADCHVLPATSVGASNGDEIRGYIDSASKSKSPATATIVFKGKIGVQPAPVVASFSARGPNPQPPEILNRT
;
A
#
# COMPACT_ATOMS: atom_id res chain seq x y z
N MET A 1 -24.33 13.08 6.12
CA MET A 1 -23.57 14.04 6.94
C MET A 1 -22.10 13.88 6.58
N CYS A 2 -21.36 14.98 6.40
CA CYS A 2 -19.92 14.95 6.15
C CYS A 2 -19.19 15.22 7.46
N PHE A 3 -18.34 14.30 7.89
CA PHE A 3 -17.59 14.43 9.13
C PHE A 3 -16.16 14.91 8.84
N PRO A 4 -15.61 15.84 9.65
CA PRO A 4 -14.21 16.20 9.54
C PRO A 4 -13.35 14.97 9.85
N ALA A 5 -12.37 14.71 9.00
CA ALA A 5 -11.47 13.59 9.09
C ALA A 5 -10.02 14.07 9.02
N SER A 6 -9.17 13.44 9.82
CA SER A 6 -7.72 13.62 9.76
C SER A 6 -7.04 12.42 10.42
N THR A 7 -5.82 12.10 9.98
CA THR A 7 -4.99 11.10 10.64
C THR A 7 -3.92 11.83 11.41
N LEU A 8 -4.10 11.99 12.73
CA LEU A 8 -3.14 12.70 13.61
C LEU A 8 -2.78 14.11 13.11
N GLY A 9 -3.75 14.80 12.48
CA GLY A 9 -3.56 16.14 11.93
C GLY A 9 -3.00 16.18 10.51
N TYR A 10 -2.62 15.05 9.92
CA TYR A 10 -2.39 14.94 8.48
C TYR A 10 -3.72 14.84 7.72
N ALA A 11 -3.72 15.26 6.45
CA ALA A 11 -4.86 15.11 5.56
C ALA A 11 -6.17 15.72 6.10
N LYS A 12 -6.09 16.81 6.86
CA LYS A 12 -7.27 17.48 7.42
C LYS A 12 -8.23 17.88 6.32
N GLY A 13 -9.46 17.43 6.43
CA GLY A 13 -10.52 17.76 5.49
C GLY A 13 -11.79 17.01 5.84
N VAL A 14 -12.60 16.75 4.83
CA VAL A 14 -13.83 16.00 4.95
C VAL A 14 -13.66 14.71 4.17
N ALA A 15 -13.81 13.56 4.83
CA ALA A 15 -13.71 12.27 4.16
C ALA A 15 -15.05 11.88 3.56
N ALA A 16 -15.02 11.44 2.31
CA ALA A 16 -16.15 10.87 1.61
C ALA A 16 -15.65 9.78 0.65
N GLY A 17 -16.45 8.73 0.44
CA GLY A 17 -16.18 7.75 -0.61
C GLY A 17 -16.46 8.34 -2.00
N MET A 18 -16.07 7.63 -3.06
CA MET A 18 -16.34 8.04 -4.44
C MET A 18 -17.84 8.20 -4.74
N ALA A 19 -18.68 7.39 -4.08
CA ALA A 19 -20.14 7.46 -4.15
C ALA A 19 -20.75 7.60 -2.74
N PRO A 20 -20.86 8.82 -2.18
CA PRO A 20 -21.25 9.04 -0.78
C PRO A 20 -22.67 8.60 -0.40
N LYS A 21 -23.53 8.38 -1.41
CA LYS A 21 -24.93 7.96 -1.24
C LYS A 21 -25.15 6.47 -1.55
N ALA A 22 -24.10 5.73 -1.92
CA ALA A 22 -24.21 4.32 -2.18
C ALA A 22 -24.58 3.55 -0.90
N ILE A 23 -25.35 2.48 -1.07
CA ILE A 23 -25.66 1.54 0.01
C ILE A 23 -24.49 0.56 0.11
N LEU A 24 -24.06 0.26 1.33
CA LEU A 24 -22.96 -0.66 1.59
C LEU A 24 -23.49 -1.99 2.12
N ALA A 25 -23.19 -3.07 1.40
CA ALA A 25 -23.29 -4.44 1.90
C ALA A 25 -21.87 -4.97 2.15
N ALA A 26 -21.64 -5.53 3.33
CA ALA A 26 -20.31 -5.95 3.76
C ALA A 26 -20.25 -7.47 3.97
N TYR A 27 -19.45 -8.15 3.15
CA TYR A 27 -19.23 -9.60 3.23
C TYR A 27 -17.81 -9.85 3.73
N LYS A 28 -17.69 -10.39 4.95
CA LYS A 28 -16.38 -10.62 5.58
C LYS A 28 -15.82 -11.97 5.16
N VAL A 29 -14.76 -11.95 4.36
CA VAL A 29 -14.08 -13.15 3.82
C VAL A 29 -12.66 -13.37 4.33
N CYS A 30 -12.11 -12.39 5.05
CA CYS A 30 -10.73 -12.41 5.54
C CYS A 30 -10.69 -12.45 7.07
N TRP A 31 -9.74 -13.24 7.56
CA TRP A 31 -9.46 -13.47 8.97
C TRP A 31 -7.97 -13.27 9.26
N ASN A 32 -7.58 -13.38 10.52
CA ASN A 32 -6.17 -13.26 10.92
C ASN A 32 -5.26 -14.31 10.26
N VAL A 33 -5.83 -15.43 9.83
CA VAL A 33 -5.13 -16.54 9.17
C VAL A 33 -5.13 -16.45 7.64
N GLY A 34 -5.82 -15.47 7.07
CA GLY A 34 -5.95 -15.28 5.63
C GLY A 34 -7.41 -15.20 5.16
N CYS A 35 -7.59 -15.16 3.85
CA CYS A 35 -8.88 -15.18 3.18
C CYS A 35 -9.01 -16.54 2.48
N PHE A 36 -10.01 -17.33 2.84
CA PHE A 36 -10.20 -18.67 2.27
C PHE A 36 -11.05 -18.61 1.01
N ASP A 37 -10.71 -19.42 0.02
CA ASP A 37 -11.44 -19.53 -1.25
C ASP A 37 -12.92 -19.86 -1.03
N SER A 38 -13.23 -20.70 -0.04
CA SER A 38 -14.61 -21.03 0.34
C SER A 38 -15.40 -19.82 0.83
N ASP A 39 -14.78 -18.95 1.63
CA ASP A 39 -15.44 -17.76 2.17
C ASP A 39 -15.64 -16.72 1.07
N ILE A 40 -14.68 -16.61 0.15
CA ILE A 40 -14.77 -15.73 -1.02
C ILE A 40 -15.93 -16.16 -1.92
N LEU A 41 -16.04 -17.44 -2.26
CA LEU A 41 -17.13 -17.96 -3.09
C LEU A 41 -18.48 -17.77 -2.42
N ALA A 42 -18.60 -18.10 -1.13
CA ALA A 42 -19.84 -17.91 -0.38
C ALA A 42 -20.27 -16.43 -0.34
N ALA A 43 -19.32 -15.50 -0.28
CA ALA A 43 -19.61 -14.07 -0.35
C ALA A 43 -20.05 -13.62 -1.74
N PHE A 44 -19.48 -14.15 -2.82
CA PHE A 44 -19.96 -13.88 -4.17
C PHE A 44 -21.40 -14.37 -4.36
N ASP A 45 -21.69 -15.61 -3.94
CA ASP A 45 -23.04 -16.18 -4.03
C ASP A 45 -24.06 -15.33 -3.27
N ALA A 46 -23.71 -14.92 -2.04
CA ALA A 46 -24.56 -14.05 -1.22
C ALA A 46 -24.74 -12.66 -1.87
N ALA A 47 -23.68 -12.05 -2.37
CA ALA A 47 -23.75 -10.74 -3.03
C ALA A 47 -24.62 -10.76 -4.30
N VAL A 48 -24.50 -11.82 -5.10
CA VAL A 48 -25.36 -12.03 -6.28
C VAL A 48 -26.81 -12.22 -5.87
N ALA A 49 -27.08 -13.05 -4.86
CA ALA A 49 -28.43 -13.29 -4.36
C ALA A 49 -29.08 -12.03 -3.76
N ASP A 50 -28.29 -11.19 -3.08
CA ASP A 50 -28.72 -9.91 -2.53
C ASP A 50 -28.94 -8.83 -3.60
N GLY A 51 -28.53 -9.08 -4.85
CA GLY A 51 -28.75 -8.19 -5.99
C GLY A 51 -27.89 -6.91 -5.95
N VAL A 52 -26.63 -7.02 -5.52
CA VAL A 52 -25.72 -5.87 -5.49
C VAL A 52 -25.38 -5.38 -6.90
N ASP A 53 -25.14 -4.07 -7.06
CA ASP A 53 -24.76 -3.51 -8.38
C ASP A 53 -23.26 -3.63 -8.68
N VAL A 54 -22.43 -3.55 -7.64
CA VAL A 54 -20.97 -3.50 -7.74
C VAL A 54 -20.33 -4.29 -6.61
N ILE A 55 -19.35 -5.13 -6.94
CA ILE A 55 -18.49 -5.83 -5.99
C ILE A 55 -17.10 -5.19 -6.01
N SER A 56 -16.62 -4.77 -4.84
CA SER A 56 -15.27 -4.25 -4.63
C SER A 56 -14.46 -5.23 -3.79
N LEU A 57 -13.45 -5.87 -4.41
CA LEU A 57 -12.64 -6.91 -3.79
C LEU A 57 -11.16 -6.49 -3.72
N SER A 58 -10.65 -6.27 -2.50
CA SER A 58 -9.24 -5.97 -2.25
C SER A 58 -8.48 -7.18 -1.73
N VAL A 59 -8.65 -8.31 -2.42
CA VAL A 59 -8.00 -9.60 -2.14
C VAL A 59 -7.52 -10.16 -3.48
N GLY A 60 -6.44 -10.93 -3.47
CA GLY A 60 -5.92 -11.60 -4.65
C GLY A 60 -5.14 -12.84 -4.23
N GLY A 61 -5.20 -13.88 -5.07
CA GLY A 61 -4.51 -15.14 -4.87
C GLY A 61 -3.33 -15.35 -5.80
N VAL A 62 -2.82 -16.58 -5.82
CA VAL A 62 -1.84 -17.03 -6.83
C VAL A 62 -2.57 -17.14 -8.17
N VAL A 63 -1.93 -16.65 -9.25
CA VAL A 63 -2.52 -16.76 -10.58
C VAL A 63 -2.45 -18.20 -11.07
N GLY A 64 -3.61 -18.80 -11.26
CA GLY A 64 -3.79 -20.14 -11.83
C GLY A 64 -4.81 -20.14 -12.97
N PRO A 65 -5.13 -21.32 -13.52
CA PRO A 65 -6.24 -21.47 -14.46
C PRO A 65 -7.56 -20.95 -13.88
N TYR A 66 -8.35 -20.23 -14.68
CA TYR A 66 -9.59 -19.59 -14.21
C TYR A 66 -10.57 -20.51 -13.48
N HIS A 67 -10.63 -21.78 -13.87
CA HIS A 67 -11.51 -22.78 -13.26
C HIS A 67 -11.02 -23.31 -11.91
N LEU A 68 -9.82 -22.90 -11.46
CA LEU A 68 -9.28 -23.18 -10.13
C LEU A 68 -9.15 -21.91 -9.28
N ASP A 69 -9.47 -20.74 -9.84
CA ASP A 69 -9.40 -19.46 -9.16
C ASP A 69 -10.79 -19.09 -8.65
N ALA A 70 -10.96 -19.13 -7.33
CA ALA A 70 -12.22 -18.81 -6.66
C ALA A 70 -12.73 -17.40 -6.98
N ILE A 71 -11.82 -16.43 -7.11
CA ILE A 71 -12.18 -15.05 -7.47
C ILE A 71 -12.66 -15.01 -8.92
N ALA A 72 -11.96 -15.69 -9.84
CA ALA A 72 -12.38 -15.74 -11.24
C ALA A 72 -13.75 -16.41 -11.40
N ILE A 73 -14.01 -17.52 -10.70
CA ILE A 73 -15.30 -18.24 -10.74
C ILE A 73 -16.43 -17.37 -10.18
N GLY A 74 -16.25 -16.83 -8.97
CA GLY A 74 -17.27 -15.97 -8.34
C GLY A 74 -17.54 -14.71 -9.15
N ALA A 75 -16.49 -14.08 -9.68
CA ALA A 75 -16.64 -12.91 -10.52
C ALA A 75 -17.31 -13.21 -11.87
N PHE A 76 -17.12 -14.41 -12.43
CA PHE A 76 -17.80 -14.80 -13.66
C PHE A 76 -19.31 -14.87 -13.46
N SER A 77 -19.75 -15.52 -12.38
CA SER A 77 -21.17 -15.58 -12.03
C SER A 77 -21.77 -14.21 -11.74
N ALA A 78 -21.01 -13.31 -11.08
CA ALA A 78 -21.46 -11.94 -10.85
C ALA A 78 -21.59 -11.16 -12.16
N ALA A 79 -20.60 -11.25 -13.05
CA ALA A 79 -20.61 -10.56 -14.34
C ALA A 79 -21.75 -11.05 -15.25
N ASP A 80 -22.07 -12.35 -15.24
CA ASP A 80 -23.20 -12.92 -15.99
C ASP A 80 -24.56 -12.34 -15.54
N MET A 81 -24.66 -11.99 -14.25
CA MET A 81 -25.82 -11.31 -13.66
C MET A 81 -25.78 -9.78 -13.83
N GLY A 82 -24.82 -9.24 -14.59
CA GLY A 82 -24.68 -7.81 -14.84
C GLY A 82 -24.02 -7.02 -13.69
N ILE A 83 -23.41 -7.69 -12.73
CA ILE A 83 -22.75 -7.07 -11.57
C ILE A 83 -21.29 -6.74 -11.92
N PHE A 84 -20.87 -5.50 -11.71
CA PHE A 84 -19.50 -5.08 -12.00
C PHE A 84 -18.54 -5.48 -10.88
N VAL A 85 -17.44 -6.18 -11.22
CA VAL A 85 -16.43 -6.63 -10.25
C VAL A 85 -15.14 -5.84 -10.42
N SER A 86 -14.78 -5.07 -9.39
CA SER A 86 -13.51 -4.34 -9.28
C SER A 86 -12.57 -5.07 -8.31
N ALA A 87 -11.40 -5.48 -8.77
CA ALA A 87 -10.42 -6.19 -7.94
C ALA A 87 -9.02 -5.54 -8.00
N SER A 88 -8.26 -5.59 -6.91
CA SER A 88 -6.90 -5.05 -6.88
C SER A 88 -5.93 -5.89 -7.71
N ALA A 89 -4.98 -5.26 -8.42
CA ALA A 89 -3.93 -5.93 -9.18
C ALA A 89 -2.90 -6.69 -8.32
N GLY A 90 -2.80 -6.36 -7.03
CA GLY A 90 -1.79 -6.89 -6.11
C GLY A 90 -0.62 -5.93 -5.88
N ASN A 91 0.19 -6.25 -4.86
CA ASN A 91 1.30 -5.41 -4.38
C ASN A 91 2.69 -6.06 -4.60
N GLY A 92 2.79 -6.95 -5.61
CA GLY A 92 4.01 -7.70 -5.92
C GLY A 92 4.96 -7.03 -6.92
N GLY A 93 4.70 -5.79 -7.32
CA GLY A 93 5.58 -5.03 -8.22
C GLY A 93 6.95 -4.72 -7.61
N PRO A 94 7.90 -4.15 -8.37
CA PRO A 94 7.76 -3.61 -9.73
C PRO A 94 8.06 -4.62 -10.85
N GLY A 95 8.43 -5.85 -10.51
CA GLY A 95 8.72 -6.90 -11.50
C GLY A 95 7.50 -7.22 -12.39
N GLY A 96 7.76 -7.53 -13.66
CA GLY A 96 6.72 -8.03 -14.58
C GLY A 96 6.14 -9.37 -14.13
N LEU A 97 4.96 -9.73 -14.67
CA LEU A 97 4.24 -10.99 -14.38
C LEU A 97 3.84 -11.17 -12.90
N THR A 98 3.55 -10.07 -12.21
CA THR A 98 3.18 -10.08 -10.79
C THR A 98 1.70 -9.76 -10.55
N VAL A 99 0.97 -9.37 -11.60
CA VAL A 99 -0.47 -9.02 -11.55
C VAL A 99 -1.33 -10.23 -11.19
N THR A 100 -2.29 -10.03 -10.30
CA THR A 100 -3.31 -11.00 -9.90
C THR A 100 -4.70 -10.58 -10.40
N ASN A 101 -5.73 -11.41 -10.16
CA ASN A 101 -7.11 -11.12 -10.57
C ASN A 101 -7.22 -10.83 -12.07
N VAL A 102 -6.66 -11.72 -12.89
CA VAL A 102 -6.40 -11.48 -14.31
C VAL A 102 -7.53 -11.91 -15.24
N ALA A 103 -8.67 -12.29 -14.67
CA ALA A 103 -9.83 -12.74 -15.42
C ALA A 103 -10.43 -11.60 -16.28
N PRO A 104 -10.85 -11.85 -17.54
CA PRO A 104 -11.28 -10.79 -18.45
C PRO A 104 -12.54 -10.03 -18.01
N TRP A 105 -13.37 -10.67 -17.19
CA TRP A 105 -14.60 -10.11 -16.62
C TRP A 105 -14.37 -9.38 -15.28
N VAL A 106 -13.11 -9.21 -14.87
CA VAL A 106 -12.72 -8.48 -13.66
C VAL A 106 -11.99 -7.20 -14.05
N ALA A 107 -12.42 -6.08 -13.49
CA ALA A 107 -11.67 -4.83 -13.60
C ALA A 107 -10.50 -4.84 -12.61
N THR A 108 -9.30 -5.18 -13.11
CA THR A 108 -8.07 -5.24 -12.33
C THR A 108 -7.45 -3.85 -12.14
N ILE A 109 -7.42 -3.34 -10.90
CA ILE A 109 -7.05 -1.96 -10.58
C ILE A 109 -5.62 -1.88 -10.00
N GLY A 110 -4.75 -1.11 -10.66
CA GLY A 110 -3.41 -0.77 -10.18
C GLY A 110 -3.40 0.42 -9.20
N ALA A 111 -2.31 0.57 -8.45
CA ALA A 111 -2.14 1.66 -7.49
C ALA A 111 -1.33 2.81 -8.08
N GLY A 112 -1.83 4.04 -7.95
CA GLY A 112 -1.16 5.27 -8.38
C GLY A 112 -1.05 6.30 -7.27
N THR A 113 -0.08 7.21 -7.41
CA THR A 113 0.08 8.37 -6.53
C THR A 113 -0.93 9.46 -6.85
N ILE A 114 -1.15 10.37 -5.89
CA ILE A 114 -1.93 11.59 -6.07
C ILE A 114 -1.01 12.81 -5.90
N ASP A 115 -1.52 14.00 -6.18
CA ASP A 115 -0.80 15.28 -6.03
C ASP A 115 -0.58 15.72 -4.56
N ARG A 116 -0.97 14.88 -3.60
CA ARG A 116 -0.74 15.08 -2.17
C ARG A 116 0.32 14.13 -1.65
N ASP A 117 1.25 14.68 -0.89
CA ASP A 117 2.35 13.94 -0.27
C ASP A 117 2.53 14.35 1.21
N PHE A 118 3.20 13.50 1.98
CA PHE A 118 3.51 13.70 3.39
C PHE A 118 5.04 13.70 3.63
N PRO A 119 5.74 14.78 3.25
CA PRO A 119 7.19 14.83 3.40
C PRO A 119 7.62 14.76 4.86
N ALA A 120 8.62 13.94 5.13
CA ALA A 120 9.27 13.81 6.42
C ALA A 120 10.80 13.89 6.21
N GLU A 121 11.31 15.12 6.17
CA GLU A 121 12.72 15.42 5.90
C GLU A 121 13.61 14.98 7.06
N VAL A 122 14.74 14.35 6.75
CA VAL A 122 15.79 14.01 7.70
C VAL A 122 16.86 15.09 7.68
N LYS A 123 17.03 15.80 8.79
CA LYS A 123 18.15 16.73 9.01
C LYS A 123 19.25 16.03 9.79
N LEU A 124 20.37 15.75 9.15
CA LEU A 124 21.55 15.15 9.76
C LEU A 124 22.36 16.21 10.53
N GLY A 125 23.13 15.77 11.54
CA GLY A 125 23.97 16.65 12.35
C GLY A 125 25.10 17.35 11.59
N ASN A 126 25.43 16.86 10.39
CA ASN A 126 26.37 17.51 9.46
C ASN A 126 25.71 18.63 8.62
N GLY A 127 24.45 18.97 8.90
CA GLY A 127 23.70 20.02 8.19
C GLY A 127 22.98 19.55 6.92
N LYS A 128 23.18 18.30 6.50
CA LYS A 128 22.53 17.78 5.29
C LYS A 128 21.05 17.47 5.54
N VAL A 129 20.22 17.82 4.56
CA VAL A 129 18.77 17.56 4.59
C VAL A 129 18.42 16.59 3.49
N LEU A 130 17.84 15.45 3.87
CA LEU A 130 17.45 14.38 2.96
C LEU A 130 15.93 14.26 2.90
N PRO A 131 15.34 14.17 1.70
CA PRO A 131 13.91 13.97 1.56
C PRO A 131 13.53 12.55 1.99
N GLY A 132 12.38 12.44 2.64
CA GLY A 132 11.74 11.19 3.02
C GLY A 132 10.24 11.41 3.10
N VAL A 133 9.48 10.32 3.30
CA VAL A 133 8.03 10.36 3.47
C VAL A 133 7.64 9.64 4.75
N SER A 134 6.58 10.13 5.39
CA SER A 134 6.01 9.47 6.55
C SER A 134 4.61 9.95 6.83
N THR A 135 3.79 9.00 7.29
CA THR A 135 2.59 9.33 8.04
C THR A 135 2.88 8.96 9.49
N MET A 136 3.08 9.92 10.38
CA MET A 136 3.20 9.58 11.80
C MET A 136 1.89 8.92 12.25
N GLY A 137 1.94 7.73 12.85
CA GLY A 137 0.74 6.91 13.06
C GLY A 137 0.91 5.82 14.11
N ARG A 138 0.25 5.96 15.26
CA ARG A 138 0.16 4.88 16.26
C ARG A 138 -0.88 3.85 15.80
N LEU A 139 -0.49 2.94 14.91
CA LEU A 139 -1.33 1.82 14.48
C LEU A 139 -0.77 0.50 15.00
N TYR A 140 -1.66 -0.30 15.59
CA TYR A 140 -1.42 -1.67 16.02
C TYR A 140 -1.69 -2.60 14.84
N PHE A 141 -0.72 -3.43 14.44
CA PHE A 141 -0.93 -4.53 13.50
C PHE A 141 -0.40 -5.83 14.12
N GLY A 142 -1.26 -6.83 14.24
CA GLY A 142 -0.86 -8.21 14.52
C GLY A 142 -0.53 -8.91 13.20
N GLY A 143 0.76 -9.18 12.95
CA GLY A 143 1.20 -9.91 11.75
C GLY A 143 2.70 -9.81 11.48
N ILE A 144 3.24 -10.81 10.78
CA ILE A 144 4.67 -11.09 10.58
C ILE A 144 5.39 -9.96 9.80
N ASN A 145 6.31 -9.26 10.48
CA ASN A 145 7.34 -8.32 9.98
C ASN A 145 7.00 -7.33 8.85
N SER A 146 5.85 -6.64 8.91
CA SER A 146 5.58 -5.50 8.04
C SER A 146 6.54 -4.33 8.29
N ARG A 147 6.71 -3.41 7.31
CA ARG A 147 7.50 -2.17 7.48
C ARG A 147 7.05 -1.41 8.73
N ALA A 148 5.74 -1.32 8.97
CA ALA A 148 5.15 -0.75 10.17
C ALA A 148 5.59 -1.49 11.46
N ALA A 149 5.62 -2.82 11.47
CA ALA A 149 6.02 -3.65 12.61
C ALA A 149 7.48 -3.45 13.04
N LYS A 150 8.38 -3.09 12.10
CA LYS A 150 9.78 -2.75 12.44
C LYS A 150 9.86 -1.57 13.42
N GLY A 151 8.90 -0.64 13.34
CA GLY A 151 8.80 0.45 14.31
C GLY A 151 8.51 -0.03 15.74
N GLU A 152 7.77 -1.13 15.91
CA GLU A 152 7.51 -1.70 17.24
C GLU A 152 8.77 -2.34 17.84
N VAL A 153 9.58 -3.02 17.03
CA VAL A 153 10.87 -3.59 17.47
C VAL A 153 11.82 -2.48 17.93
N VAL A 154 11.95 -1.40 17.16
CA VAL A 154 12.78 -0.25 17.54
C VAL A 154 12.29 0.39 18.83
N LYS A 155 10.96 0.51 19.01
CA LYS A 155 10.38 1.02 20.26
C LYS A 155 10.71 0.12 21.46
N LYS A 156 10.58 -1.20 21.30
CA LYS A 156 10.90 -2.19 22.34
C LYS A 156 12.39 -2.15 22.71
N ALA A 157 13.26 -1.83 21.75
CA ALA A 157 14.68 -1.61 21.96
C ALA A 157 15.01 -0.24 22.62
N GLY A 158 14.01 0.57 22.97
CA GLY A 158 14.21 1.90 23.58
C GLY A 158 14.53 3.02 22.59
N GLY A 159 14.39 2.77 21.29
CA GLY A 159 14.60 3.78 20.25
C GLY A 159 13.53 4.88 20.28
N ILE A 160 13.97 6.13 20.16
CA ILE A 160 13.10 7.32 20.15
C ILE A 160 12.57 7.68 18.75
N GLY A 161 13.12 7.08 17.69
CA GLY A 161 12.77 7.33 16.29
C GLY A 161 13.40 6.31 15.35
N MET A 162 12.96 6.27 14.09
CA MET A 162 13.44 5.31 13.09
C MET A 162 13.57 5.94 11.70
N ILE A 163 14.68 5.68 11.01
CA ILE A 163 14.81 5.98 9.57
C ILE A 163 14.79 4.64 8.85
N LEU A 164 13.81 4.43 7.98
CA LEU A 164 13.68 3.22 7.17
C LEU A 164 14.20 3.51 5.77
N ALA A 165 15.37 2.98 5.43
CA ALA A 165 15.90 3.08 4.07
C ALA A 165 15.43 1.91 3.22
N ASN A 166 14.98 2.20 2.00
CA ASN A 166 14.73 1.19 0.98
C ASN A 166 16.01 0.42 0.63
N GLY A 167 15.88 -0.87 0.31
CA GLY A 167 16.99 -1.64 -0.24
C GLY A 167 17.23 -1.30 -1.71
N ALA A 168 18.40 -1.73 -2.24
CA ALA A 168 18.74 -1.55 -3.65
C ALA A 168 17.68 -2.13 -4.62
N PHE A 169 16.95 -3.17 -4.19
CA PHE A 169 15.89 -3.81 -4.97
C PHE A 169 14.54 -3.07 -4.90
N ASP A 170 14.28 -2.31 -3.82
CA ASP A 170 13.05 -1.52 -3.64
C ASP A 170 13.12 -0.18 -4.38
N GLY A 171 14.34 0.29 -4.68
CA GLY A 171 14.61 1.52 -5.41
C GLY A 171 14.17 2.78 -4.66
N GLU A 172 13.83 3.82 -5.43
CA GLU A 172 13.44 5.14 -4.91
C GLU A 172 11.94 5.28 -4.62
N GLY A 173 11.16 4.22 -4.82
CA GLY A 173 9.71 4.23 -4.61
C GLY A 173 9.38 4.31 -3.12
N LEU A 174 8.84 5.44 -2.68
CA LEU A 174 8.50 5.67 -1.29
C LEU A 174 7.04 5.38 -0.99
N VAL A 175 6.79 4.71 0.13
CA VAL A 175 5.45 4.54 0.70
C VAL A 175 5.45 5.13 2.09
N ALA A 176 4.54 6.07 2.32
CA ALA A 176 4.35 6.66 3.63
C ALA A 176 3.60 5.64 4.51
N ASP A 177 4.36 4.95 5.37
CA ASP A 177 3.81 4.03 6.36
C ASP A 177 3.60 4.72 7.70
N CYS A 178 2.70 4.14 8.50
CA CYS A 178 2.48 4.54 9.88
C CYS A 178 3.37 3.74 10.84
N HIS A 179 4.05 4.45 11.74
CA HIS A 179 4.89 3.83 12.78
C HIS A 179 4.52 4.33 14.19
N VAL A 180 4.66 3.43 15.18
CA VAL A 180 4.39 3.69 16.61
C VAL A 180 5.35 4.68 17.29
N LEU A 181 6.35 5.15 16.55
CA LEU A 181 7.36 6.14 16.90
C LEU A 181 7.59 7.08 15.70
N PRO A 182 8.17 8.28 15.89
CA PRO A 182 8.55 9.15 14.78
C PRO A 182 9.47 8.40 13.81
N ALA A 183 9.01 8.20 12.58
CA ALA A 183 9.78 7.51 11.56
C ALA A 183 9.68 8.21 10.21
N THR A 184 10.64 7.94 9.33
CA THR A 184 10.60 8.39 7.93
C THR A 184 11.21 7.35 7.03
N SER A 185 10.57 7.13 5.87
CA SER A 185 11.04 6.25 4.81
C SER A 185 11.85 7.07 3.81
N VAL A 186 13.06 6.61 3.50
CA VAL A 186 13.97 7.26 2.54
C VAL A 186 14.33 6.30 1.42
N GLY A 187 14.65 6.87 0.26
CA GLY A 187 15.03 6.10 -0.93
C GLY A 187 16.37 5.40 -0.75
N ALA A 188 16.70 4.47 -1.64
CA ALA A 188 17.94 3.69 -1.55
C ALA A 188 19.18 4.60 -1.56
N SER A 189 19.24 5.57 -2.48
CA SER A 189 20.34 6.54 -2.59
C SER A 189 20.56 7.36 -1.31
N ASN A 190 19.49 7.91 -0.75
CA ASN A 190 19.53 8.64 0.53
C ASN A 190 19.89 7.70 1.69
N GLY A 191 19.46 6.44 1.63
CA GLY A 191 19.79 5.40 2.61
C GLY A 191 21.29 5.09 2.68
N ASP A 192 21.94 4.93 1.52
CA ASP A 192 23.38 4.72 1.42
C ASP A 192 24.16 5.93 1.95
N GLU A 193 23.63 7.12 1.70
CA GLU A 193 24.23 8.35 2.20
C GLU A 193 24.16 8.47 3.74
N ILE A 194 23.00 8.14 4.33
CA ILE A 194 22.84 8.09 5.79
C ILE A 194 23.77 7.05 6.40
N ARG A 195 23.94 5.90 5.73
CA ARG A 195 24.89 4.87 6.16
C ARG A 195 26.32 5.39 6.16
N GLY A 196 26.74 6.07 5.09
CA GLY A 196 28.06 6.71 5.02
C GLY A 196 28.27 7.78 6.09
N TYR A 197 27.24 8.55 6.43
CA TYR A 197 27.28 9.51 7.53
C TYR A 197 27.50 8.83 8.89
N ILE A 198 26.76 7.76 9.18
CA ILE A 198 26.91 6.98 10.43
C ILE A 198 28.33 6.40 10.53
N ASP A 199 28.84 5.83 9.45
CA ASP A 199 30.19 5.26 9.41
C ASP A 199 31.27 6.32 9.66
N SER A 200 31.09 7.51 9.10
CA SER A 200 32.00 8.64 9.28
C SER A 200 31.96 9.21 10.70
N ALA A 201 30.76 9.30 11.30
CA ALA A 201 30.56 9.73 12.68
C ALA A 201 31.19 8.73 13.67
N SER A 202 31.04 7.42 13.40
CA SER A 202 31.67 6.35 14.17
C SER A 202 33.20 6.44 14.14
N LYS A 203 33.79 6.63 12.95
CA LYS A 203 35.25 6.82 12.78
C LYS A 203 35.78 8.05 13.52
N SER A 204 35.00 9.13 13.54
CA SER A 204 35.36 10.39 14.20
C SER A 204 34.94 10.47 15.68
N LYS A 205 34.38 9.39 16.25
CA LYS A 205 33.82 9.32 17.62
C LYS A 205 32.84 10.45 17.96
N SER A 206 32.20 11.02 16.95
CA SER A 206 31.21 12.08 17.12
C SER A 206 29.81 11.46 17.17
N PRO A 207 28.89 11.98 18.01
CA PRO A 207 27.52 11.46 18.05
C PRO A 207 26.82 11.74 16.71
N ALA A 208 26.42 10.67 16.01
CA ALA A 208 25.55 10.78 14.85
C ALA A 208 24.17 11.26 15.32
N THR A 209 23.73 12.42 14.85
CA THR A 209 22.43 12.99 15.21
C THR A 209 21.59 13.18 13.95
N ALA A 210 20.27 12.98 14.10
CA ALA A 210 19.31 13.21 13.04
C ALA A 210 18.00 13.73 13.64
N THR A 211 17.36 14.68 12.96
CA THR A 211 16.05 15.23 13.31
C THR A 211 15.08 15.00 12.15
N ILE A 212 13.91 14.45 12.43
CA ILE A 212 12.85 14.25 11.43
C ILE A 212 11.89 15.44 11.49
N VAL A 213 11.67 16.10 10.35
CA VAL A 213 10.75 17.23 10.23
C VAL A 213 9.59 16.84 9.32
N PHE A 214 8.41 16.73 9.91
CA PHE A 214 7.19 16.38 9.18
C PHE A 214 6.51 17.60 8.57
N LYS A 215 6.02 17.46 7.34
CA LYS A 215 5.28 18.48 6.58
C LYS A 215 4.10 17.85 5.84
N GLY A 216 3.14 18.67 5.42
CA GLY A 216 2.11 18.28 4.46
C GLY A 216 2.29 19.08 3.18
N LYS A 217 2.20 18.43 2.01
CA LYS A 217 2.34 19.09 0.71
C LYS A 217 1.21 18.67 -0.24
N ILE A 218 0.69 19.63 -0.98
CA ILE A 218 -0.28 19.46 -2.08
C ILE A 218 0.34 20.07 -3.35
N GLY A 219 -0.01 19.57 -4.53
CA GLY A 219 0.54 20.01 -5.82
C GLY A 219 1.86 19.33 -6.18
N VAL A 220 2.07 18.08 -5.76
CA VAL A 220 3.23 17.27 -6.15
C VAL A 220 3.10 16.83 -7.60
N GLN A 221 4.18 16.97 -8.36
CA GLN A 221 4.28 16.63 -9.78
C GLN A 221 5.55 15.80 -10.03
N PRO A 222 5.52 14.80 -10.93
CA PRO A 222 4.35 14.33 -11.68
C PRO A 222 3.34 13.55 -10.82
N ALA A 223 2.04 13.73 -11.08
CA ALA A 223 0.96 12.92 -10.50
C ALA A 223 -0.18 12.74 -11.53
N PRO A 224 -0.76 11.53 -11.68
CA PRO A 224 -0.40 10.30 -10.99
C PRO A 224 0.86 9.62 -11.57
N VAL A 225 1.58 8.90 -10.72
CA VAL A 225 2.64 7.96 -11.10
C VAL A 225 2.28 6.60 -10.54
N VAL A 226 2.51 5.53 -11.29
CA VAL A 226 2.20 4.19 -10.79
C VAL A 226 3.11 3.85 -9.62
N ALA A 227 2.53 3.38 -8.52
CA ALA A 227 3.26 3.00 -7.33
C ALA A 227 4.25 1.85 -7.64
N SER A 228 5.41 1.87 -6.99
CA SER A 228 6.47 0.86 -7.20
C SER A 228 5.98 -0.56 -6.88
N PHE A 229 5.21 -0.71 -5.80
CA PHE A 229 4.66 -1.99 -5.38
C PHE A 229 3.47 -2.46 -6.24
N SER A 230 2.85 -1.59 -7.05
CA SER A 230 1.72 -2.00 -7.88
C SER A 230 2.17 -3.13 -8.80
N ALA A 231 1.53 -4.28 -8.66
CA ALA A 231 1.81 -5.45 -9.47
C ALA A 231 1.68 -5.15 -10.95
N ARG A 232 2.49 -5.78 -11.80
CA ARG A 232 2.64 -5.49 -13.22
C ARG A 232 2.27 -6.70 -14.08
N GLY A 233 1.71 -6.40 -15.25
CA GLY A 233 1.50 -7.39 -16.30
C GLY A 233 2.80 -7.91 -16.92
N PRO A 234 2.71 -8.67 -18.02
CA PRO A 234 1.47 -9.04 -18.71
C PRO A 234 0.64 -10.10 -17.97
N ASN A 235 -0.57 -10.35 -18.46
CA ASN A 235 -1.41 -11.45 -17.98
C ASN A 235 -0.71 -12.80 -18.28
N PRO A 236 -0.44 -13.65 -17.28
CA PRO A 236 0.26 -14.92 -17.49
C PRO A 236 -0.64 -16.03 -18.07
N GLN A 237 -1.96 -15.81 -18.17
CA GLN A 237 -2.91 -16.76 -18.76
C GLN A 237 -3.06 -16.50 -20.29
N PRO A 238 -3.97 -15.63 -20.80
CA PRO A 238 -3.92 -15.18 -22.18
C PRO A 238 -3.07 -13.89 -22.29
N PRO A 239 -1.90 -13.92 -22.96
CA PRO A 239 -1.07 -12.72 -23.15
C PRO A 239 -1.73 -11.66 -24.05
N GLU A 240 -2.80 -12.04 -24.77
CA GLU A 240 -3.61 -11.18 -25.65
C GLU A 240 -4.52 -10.22 -24.87
N ILE A 241 -4.89 -10.57 -23.63
CA ILE A 241 -5.73 -9.74 -22.77
C ILE A 241 -4.82 -8.88 -21.90
N LEU A 242 -4.83 -7.59 -22.21
CA LEU A 242 -3.85 -6.65 -21.70
C LEU A 242 -4.20 -6.19 -20.27
N ASN A 243 -3.49 -6.73 -19.28
CA ASN A 243 -3.44 -6.17 -17.95
C ASN A 243 -2.16 -5.33 -17.79
N ARG A 244 -2.17 -4.08 -18.25
CA ARG A 244 -1.09 -3.11 -17.99
C ARG A 244 -1.46 -2.22 -16.82
N THR A 245 -0.60 -2.24 -15.81
CA THR A 245 -0.60 -1.34 -14.65
C THR A 245 0.72 -0.59 -14.62
#